data_AF-A0A2N2IT79-F1
#
_entry.id   AF-A0A2N2IT79-F1
#
_cell.length_a   1.000
_cell.length_b   1.000
_cell.length_c   1.000
_cell.angle_alpha   90.00
_cell.angle_beta   90.00
_cell.angle_gamma   90.00
#
_symmetry.space_group_name_H-M   'P 1'
#
loop_
_entity.id
_entity.type
_entity.pdbx_description
1 polymer ?
#
loop_
_entity_poly.entity_id
_entity_poly.type
_entity_poly.pdbx_seq_one_letter_code
_entity_poly.pdbx_strand_id
1 'polypeptide(L)'
;MENKRAHLEMIQAIVNRMSVNSFLLKGWSVVLISALFALAASDSQALFVYLAYFPAIAFWVLDGYFLWQERLFRGLYDRVRAMAESEVDFAMDTSGVRGDDGGWFAVIFSKTLVIFHGTVFGSIVIVMFVIVLTN
;
A
#
# COMPACT_ATOMS: atom_id res chain seq x y z
N MET A 1 8.46 28.76 17.49
CA MET A 1 7.98 27.35 17.52
C MET A 1 6.76 27.15 16.62
N GLU A 2 6.21 28.22 16.03
CA GLU A 2 5.02 28.17 15.19
C GLU A 2 5.33 27.55 13.82
N ASN A 3 6.47 27.91 13.21
CA ASN A 3 6.86 27.40 11.89
C ASN A 3 7.11 25.90 11.96
N LYS A 4 7.87 25.44 12.97
CA LYS A 4 8.11 24.01 13.17
C LYS A 4 6.80 23.25 13.34
N ARG A 5 5.88 23.74 14.19
CA ARG A 5 4.60 23.07 14.42
C ARG A 5 3.80 22.98 13.12
N ALA A 6 3.69 24.07 12.38
CA ALA A 6 2.99 24.11 11.10
C ALA A 6 3.60 23.14 10.08
N HIS A 7 4.94 23.08 9.96
CA HIS A 7 5.60 22.15 9.05
C HIS A 7 5.36 20.68 9.43
N LEU A 8 5.44 20.35 10.72
CA LEU A 8 5.11 19.00 11.22
C LEU A 8 3.65 18.62 10.95
N GLU A 9 2.71 19.55 11.11
CA GLU A 9 1.29 19.33 10.78
C GLU A 9 1.08 19.07 9.28
N MET A 10 1.77 19.81 8.41
CA MET A 10 1.72 19.58 6.97
C MET A 10 2.28 18.20 6.59
N ILE A 11 3.40 17.78 7.19
CA ILE A 11 3.98 16.44 6.97
C ILE A 11 3.01 15.35 7.47
N GLN A 12 2.43 15.52 8.66
CA GLN A 12 1.46 14.58 9.22
C GLN A 12 0.21 14.46 8.34
N ALA A 13 -0.25 15.55 7.72
CA ALA A 13 -1.35 15.50 6.77
C ALA A 13 -1.03 14.63 5.56
N ILE A 14 0.21 14.64 5.06
CA ILE A 14 0.65 13.75 3.99
C ILE A 14 0.69 12.29 4.46
N VAL A 15 1.26 12.02 5.64
CA VAL A 15 1.27 10.66 6.26
C VAL A 15 -0.14 10.10 6.36
N ASN A 16 -1.10 10.90 6.84
CA ASN A 16 -2.51 10.50 6.94
C ASN A 16 -3.10 10.18 5.55
N ARG A 17 -2.80 10.99 4.53
CA ARG A 17 -3.24 10.72 3.15
C ARG A 17 -2.65 9.41 2.61
N MET A 18 -1.40 9.09 2.90
CA MET A 18 -0.78 7.83 2.46
C MET A 18 -1.46 6.63 3.13
N SER A 19 -1.68 6.70 4.45
CA SER A 19 -2.38 5.67 5.22
C SER A 19 -3.81 5.43 4.72
N VAL A 20 -4.56 6.50 4.44
CA VAL A 20 -5.91 6.40 3.88
C VAL A 20 -5.91 5.75 2.50
N ASN A 21 -5.00 6.13 1.59
CA ASN A 21 -4.91 5.50 0.27
C ASN A 21 -4.52 4.01 0.36
N SER A 22 -3.57 3.68 1.25
CA SER A 22 -3.20 2.29 1.55
C SER A 22 -4.40 1.46 2.03
N PHE A 23 -5.22 2.02 2.94
CA PHE A 23 -6.43 1.36 3.43
C PHE A 23 -7.49 1.18 2.32
N LEU A 24 -7.71 2.20 1.49
CA LEU A 24 -8.66 2.13 0.37
C LEU A 24 -8.27 1.04 -0.64
N LEU A 25 -6.99 0.91 -0.97
CA LEU A 25 -6.51 -0.15 -1.88
C LEU A 25 -6.78 -1.55 -1.32
N LYS A 26 -6.57 -1.76 -0.02
CA LYS A 26 -6.92 -3.03 0.64
C LYS A 26 -8.42 -3.33 0.53
N GLY A 27 -9.26 -2.33 0.78
CA GLY A 27 -10.71 -2.45 0.62
C GLY A 27 -11.13 -2.81 -0.81
N TRP A 28 -10.63 -2.06 -1.80
CA TRP A 28 -10.91 -2.31 -3.22
C TRP A 28 -10.40 -3.67 -3.70
N SER A 29 -9.28 -4.14 -3.16
CA SER A 29 -8.77 -5.48 -3.44
C SER A 29 -9.77 -6.56 -3.04
N VAL A 30 -10.31 -6.50 -1.82
CA VAL A 30 -11.29 -7.48 -1.35
C VAL A 30 -12.57 -7.41 -2.18
N VAL A 31 -13.05 -6.20 -2.49
CA VAL A 31 -14.29 -6.00 -3.28
C VAL A 31 -14.17 -6.55 -4.69
N LEU A 32 -13.14 -6.16 -5.45
CA LEU A 32 -12.99 -6.60 -6.85
C LEU A 32 -12.76 -8.10 -6.96
N ILE A 33 -11.95 -8.68 -6.06
CA ILE A 33 -11.65 -10.11 -6.10
C ILE A 33 -12.89 -10.92 -5.72
N SER A 34 -13.66 -10.48 -4.71
CA SER A 34 -14.93 -11.12 -4.36
C SER A 34 -15.94 -11.06 -5.50
N ALA A 35 -16.02 -9.93 -6.22
CA ALA A 35 -16.90 -9.78 -7.38
C ALA A 35 -16.49 -10.71 -8.54
N LEU A 36 -15.18 -10.85 -8.79
CA LEU A 36 -14.66 -11.78 -9.80
C LEU A 36 -14.89 -13.24 -9.43
N PHE A 37 -14.79 -13.60 -8.14
CA PHE A 37 -15.16 -14.94 -7.68
C PHE A 37 -16.66 -15.22 -7.83
N ALA A 38 -17.51 -14.25 -7.49
CA ALA A 38 -18.96 -14.39 -7.68
C ALA A 38 -19.33 -14.58 -9.16
N LEU A 39 -18.68 -13.82 -10.06
CA LEU A 39 -18.81 -14.00 -11.50
C LEU A 39 -18.32 -15.40 -11.93
N ALA A 40 -17.13 -15.82 -11.51
CA ALA A 40 -16.59 -17.14 -11.85
C ALA A 40 -17.49 -18.30 -11.42
N ALA A 41 -18.24 -18.15 -10.32
CA ALA A 41 -19.18 -19.16 -9.85
C ALA A 41 -20.48 -19.22 -10.66
N SER A 42 -20.88 -18.16 -11.36
CA SER A 42 -22.20 -18.04 -12.02
C SER A 42 -22.21 -18.55 -13.48
N ASP A 43 -21.70 -19.76 -13.73
CA ASP A 43 -21.60 -20.38 -15.08
C ASP A 43 -20.69 -19.62 -16.07
N SER A 44 -19.87 -18.70 -15.56
CA SER A 44 -18.91 -17.98 -16.38
C SER A 44 -17.62 -18.80 -16.54
N GLN A 45 -16.98 -18.66 -17.70
CA GLN A 45 -15.74 -19.38 -18.00
C GLN A 45 -14.74 -19.19 -16.86
N ALA A 46 -14.11 -20.29 -16.42
CA ALA A 46 -13.03 -20.29 -15.41
C ALA A 46 -11.92 -19.25 -15.67
N LEU A 47 -11.83 -18.75 -16.92
CA LEU A 47 -11.11 -17.55 -17.34
C LEU A 47 -11.25 -16.34 -16.41
N PHE A 48 -12.40 -16.10 -15.77
CA PHE A 48 -12.58 -14.95 -14.87
C PHE A 48 -11.77 -15.04 -13.57
N VAL A 49 -11.40 -16.25 -13.12
CA VAL A 49 -10.50 -16.40 -11.97
C VAL A 49 -9.09 -15.93 -12.31
N TYR A 50 -8.64 -16.15 -13.55
CA TYR A 50 -7.34 -15.63 -14.00
C TYR A 50 -7.32 -14.09 -14.03
N LEU A 51 -8.47 -13.46 -14.29
CA LEU A 51 -8.59 -12.00 -14.26
C LEU A 51 -8.39 -11.44 -12.84
N ALA A 52 -8.63 -12.21 -11.78
CA ALA A 52 -8.46 -11.75 -10.39
C ALA A 52 -6.99 -11.52 -9.99
N TYR A 53 -6.03 -12.15 -10.67
CA TYR A 53 -4.60 -11.89 -10.43
C TYR A 53 -4.19 -10.47 -10.78
N PHE A 54 -4.79 -9.89 -11.83
CA PHE A 54 -4.45 -8.55 -12.29
C PHE A 54 -4.68 -7.47 -11.21
N PRO A 55 -5.90 -7.29 -10.64
CA PRO A 55 -6.11 -6.31 -9.58
C PRO A 55 -5.38 -6.71 -8.28
N ALA A 56 -5.22 -7.99 -7.96
CA ALA A 56 -4.49 -8.43 -6.77
C ALA A 56 -3.02 -7.95 -6.79
N ILE A 57 -2.31 -8.17 -7.90
CA ILE A 57 -0.92 -7.74 -8.05
C ILE A 57 -0.83 -6.22 -8.13
N ALA A 58 -1.70 -5.58 -8.91
CA ALA A 58 -1.70 -4.13 -9.07
C ALA A 58 -1.90 -3.41 -7.74
N PHE A 59 -2.87 -3.83 -6.93
CA PHE A 59 -3.14 -3.24 -5.63
C PHE A 59 -2.05 -3.53 -4.60
N TRP A 60 -1.42 -4.71 -4.64
CA TRP A 60 -0.28 -4.99 -3.76
C TRP A 60 0.89 -4.04 -4.05
N VAL A 61 1.25 -3.87 -5.33
CA VAL A 61 2.34 -3.00 -5.75
C VAL A 61 2.06 -1.53 -5.37
N LEU A 62 0.83 -1.06 -5.61
CA LEU A 62 0.40 0.30 -5.24
C LEU A 62 0.36 0.51 -3.72
N ASP A 63 -0.11 -0.46 -2.95
CA ASP A 63 -0.13 -0.38 -1.48
C ASP A 63 1.30 -0.31 -0.93
N GLY A 64 2.22 -1.07 -1.53
CA GLY A 64 3.66 -0.95 -1.28
C GLY A 64 4.21 0.44 -1.56
N TYR A 65 3.75 1.10 -2.62
CA TYR A 65 4.15 2.47 -2.94
C TYR A 65 3.67 3.47 -1.89
N PHE A 66 2.39 3.40 -1.48
CA PHE A 66 1.85 4.30 -0.45
C PHE A 66 2.52 4.10 0.91
N LEU A 67 2.76 2.85 1.31
CA LEU A 67 3.47 2.56 2.55
C LEU A 67 4.94 3.02 2.50
N TRP A 68 5.58 2.94 1.33
CA TRP A 68 6.94 3.44 1.13
C TRP A 68 7.00 4.96 1.28
N GLN A 69 6.09 5.68 0.61
CA GLN A 69 5.96 7.13 0.75
C GLN A 69 5.67 7.54 2.20
N GLU A 70 4.78 6.81 2.88
CA GLU A 70 4.49 7.06 4.29
C GLU A 70 5.75 6.99 5.17
N ARG A 71 6.61 5.98 4.97
CA ARG A 71 7.87 5.83 5.71
C ARG A 71 8.83 6.99 5.45
N LEU A 72 8.94 7.42 4.19
CA LEU A 72 9.76 8.58 3.83
C LEU A 72 9.28 9.86 4.51
N PHE A 73 7.97 10.12 4.52
CA PHE A 73 7.42 11.30 5.20
C PHE A 73 7.53 11.21 6.72
N ARG A 74 7.47 10.02 7.32
CA ARG A 74 7.80 9.82 8.75
C ARG A 74 9.28 10.13 9.03
N GLY A 75 10.20 9.73 8.16
CA GLY A 75 11.61 10.10 8.26
C GLY A 75 11.83 11.62 8.15
N LEU A 76 11.13 12.29 7.22
CA LEU A 76 11.16 13.75 7.11
C LEU A 76 10.59 14.42 8.37
N TYR A 77 9.51 13.88 8.93
CA TYR A 77 8.95 14.34 10.20
C TYR A 77 10.00 14.28 11.31
N ASP A 78 10.69 13.14 11.44
CA ASP A 78 11.73 12.92 12.45
C ASP A 78 12.92 13.87 12.29
N ARG A 79 13.27 14.21 11.05
CA ARG A 79 14.29 15.24 10.76
C ARG A 79 13.82 16.63 11.20
N VAL A 80 12.60 17.05 10.82
CA VAL A 80 12.07 18.39 11.10
C VAL A 80 11.84 18.64 12.59
N ARG A 81 11.40 17.63 13.37
CA ARG A 81 11.23 17.81 14.83
C ARG A 81 12.53 18.19 15.54
N ALA A 82 13.67 17.73 15.03
CA ALA A 82 14.99 17.97 15.59
C ALA A 82 15.65 19.29 15.12
N MET A 83 15.16 19.90 14.03
CA MET A 83 15.69 21.16 13.49
C MET A 83 15.47 22.34 14.45
N ALA A 84 16.32 23.38 14.38
CA ALA A 84 16.05 24.62 15.09
C ALA A 84 14.86 25.37 14.45
N GLU A 85 14.12 26.17 15.22
CA GLU A 85 12.97 26.93 14.69
C GLU A 85 13.37 27.85 13.53
N SER A 86 14.57 28.43 13.59
CA SER A 86 15.11 29.33 12.56
C SER A 86 15.51 28.62 11.26
N GLU A 87 15.60 27.29 11.27
CA GLU A 87 16.02 26.48 10.12
C GLU A 87 14.81 25.88 9.38
N VAL A 88 13.59 26.08 9.88
CA VAL A 88 12.38 25.55 9.25
C VAL A 88 12.11 26.29 7.95
N ASP A 89 12.21 25.56 6.84
CA ASP A 89 12.06 26.07 5.47
C ASP A 89 10.80 25.55 4.75
N PHE A 90 9.99 24.73 5.41
CA PHE A 90 8.77 24.11 4.88
C PHE A 90 9.00 23.18 3.67
N ALA A 91 10.23 22.74 3.41
CA ALA A 91 10.51 21.83 2.31
C ALA A 91 9.80 20.47 2.50
N MET A 92 9.25 19.92 1.42
CA MET A 92 8.61 18.60 1.36
C MET A 92 9.50 17.56 0.67
N ASP A 93 10.81 17.79 0.68
CA ASP A 93 11.78 16.92 0.05
C ASP A 93 12.16 15.75 0.97
N THR A 94 11.87 14.53 0.51
CA THR A 94 12.21 13.28 1.21
C THR A 94 13.53 12.68 0.73
N SER A 95 14.23 13.29 -0.22
CA SER A 95 15.50 12.79 -0.77
C SER A 95 16.55 12.55 0.32
N GLY A 96 16.60 13.43 1.33
CA GLY A 96 17.56 13.37 2.44
C GLY A 96 17.30 12.26 3.47
N VAL A 97 16.17 11.55 3.39
CA VAL A 97 15.83 10.40 4.25
C VAL A 97 15.64 9.11 3.44
N ARG A 98 15.88 9.19 2.13
CA ARG A 98 15.77 8.07 1.21
C ARG A 98 16.99 7.16 1.36
N GLY A 99 16.78 5.95 1.88
CA GLY A 99 17.86 4.97 2.10
C GLY A 99 17.69 4.15 3.38
N ASP A 100 17.09 4.73 4.41
CA ASP A 100 16.90 4.06 5.72
C ASP A 100 15.69 3.11 5.75
N ASP A 101 14.89 3.09 4.69
CA ASP A 101 13.61 2.38 4.59
C ASP A 101 13.67 1.06 3.79
N GLY A 102 14.85 0.71 3.25
CA GLY A 102 15.08 -0.44 2.38
C GLY A 102 14.52 -0.26 0.95
N GLY A 103 13.97 0.92 0.64
CA GLY A 103 13.36 1.23 -0.64
C GLY A 103 11.99 0.57 -0.87
N TRP A 104 11.37 0.96 -1.98
CA TRP A 104 10.01 0.54 -2.34
C TRP A 104 9.83 -0.98 -2.44
N PHE A 105 10.78 -1.68 -3.05
CA PHE A 105 10.71 -3.14 -3.20
C PHE A 105 10.71 -3.86 -1.85
N ALA A 106 11.53 -3.44 -0.89
CA ALA A 106 11.52 -4.04 0.45
C ALA A 106 10.18 -3.82 1.18
N VAL A 107 9.51 -2.70 0.91
CA VAL A 107 8.20 -2.37 1.49
C VAL A 107 7.09 -3.27 0.94
N ILE A 108 7.10 -3.55 -0.38
CA ILE A 108 6.15 -4.49 -1.02
C ILE A 108 6.16 -5.85 -0.29
N PHE A 109 7.35 -6.32 0.09
CA PHE A 109 7.54 -7.58 0.81
C PHE A 109 7.56 -7.44 2.35
N SER A 110 7.08 -6.32 2.88
CA SER A 110 6.97 -6.14 4.33
C SER A 110 5.91 -7.08 4.94
N LYS A 111 6.11 -7.46 6.21
CA LYS A 111 5.23 -8.41 6.93
C LYS A 111 3.75 -8.07 6.80
N THR A 112 3.38 -6.80 6.93
CA THR A 112 1.98 -6.36 6.88
C THR A 112 1.36 -6.55 5.48
N LEU A 113 2.10 -6.20 4.43
CA LEU A 113 1.62 -6.34 3.06
C LEU A 113 1.63 -7.80 2.60
N VAL A 114 2.65 -8.57 2.95
CA VAL A 114 2.71 -10.01 2.65
C VAL A 114 1.58 -10.76 3.32
N ILE A 115 1.25 -10.47 4.58
CA ILE A 115 0.12 -11.13 5.25
C ILE A 115 -1.20 -10.80 4.54
N PHE A 116 -1.46 -9.51 4.27
CA PHE A 116 -2.72 -9.11 3.65
C PHE A 116 -2.84 -9.58 2.19
N HIS A 117 -1.93 -9.12 1.33
CA HIS A 117 -1.98 -9.41 -0.11
C HIS A 117 -1.60 -10.85 -0.41
N GLY A 118 -0.76 -11.48 0.40
CA GLY A 118 -0.48 -12.91 0.29
C GLY A 118 -1.70 -13.77 0.64
N THR A 119 -2.53 -13.36 1.61
CA THR A 119 -3.82 -14.04 1.88
C THR A 119 -4.78 -13.89 0.69
N VAL A 120 -4.87 -12.69 0.14
CA VAL A 120 -5.70 -12.39 -1.03
C VAL A 120 -5.22 -13.16 -2.27
N PHE A 121 -3.92 -13.18 -2.54
CA PHE A 121 -3.34 -13.92 -3.64
C PHE A 121 -3.51 -15.44 -3.44
N GLY A 122 -3.28 -15.92 -2.21
CA GLY A 122 -3.47 -17.31 -1.83
C GLY A 122 -4.90 -17.79 -2.00
N SER A 123 -5.91 -16.94 -1.72
CA SER A 123 -7.31 -17.31 -1.95
C SER A 123 -7.62 -17.49 -3.44
N ILE A 124 -7.05 -16.66 -4.33
CA ILE A 124 -7.17 -16.84 -5.78
C ILE A 124 -6.55 -18.17 -6.20
N VAL A 125 -5.36 -18.51 -5.69
CA VAL A 125 -4.68 -19.77 -5.97
C VAL A 125 -5.51 -20.97 -5.51
N ILE A 126 -6.06 -20.93 -4.29
CA ILE A 126 -6.92 -22.01 -3.75
C ILE A 126 -8.16 -22.20 -4.63
N VAL A 127 -8.87 -21.12 -4.97
CA VAL A 127 -10.07 -21.19 -5.83
C VAL A 127 -9.71 -21.77 -7.21
N MET A 128 -8.58 -21.36 -7.79
CA MET A 128 -8.08 -21.92 -9.05
C MET A 128 -7.89 -23.45 -8.92
N PHE A 129 -7.17 -23.90 -7.89
CA PHE A 129 -6.90 -25.33 -7.69
C PHE A 129 -8.20 -26.13 -7.56
N VAL A 130 -9.19 -25.61 -6.82
CA VAL A 130 -10.50 -26.26 -6.71
C VAL A 130 -11.15 -26.40 -8.08
N ILE A 131 -11.19 -25.33 -8.88
CA ILE A 131 -11.81 -25.33 -10.21
C ILE A 131 -11.15 -26.33 -11.16
N VAL A 132 -9.82 -26.42 -11.14
CA VAL A 132 -9.07 -27.38 -12.00
C VAL A 132 -9.26 -28.83 -11.55
N LEU A 133 -9.45 -29.09 -10.26
CA LEU A 133 -9.69 -30.45 -9.77
C LEU A 133 -11.14 -30.92 -9.98
N THR A 134 -12.09 -30.00 -10.15
CA THR A 134 -13.52 -30.32 -10.32
C THR A 134 -13.99 -30.33 -11.77
N ASN A 135 -13.20 -29.84 -12.72
CA ASN A 135 -13.45 -29.92 -14.17
C ASN A 135 -12.64 -31.06 -14.79
#